data_AF-A0A2W1JA06-F1
#
_entry.id   AF-A0A2W1JA06-F1
#
_cell.length_a   1.000
_cell.length_b   1.000
_cell.length_c   1.000
_cell.angle_alpha   90.00
_cell.angle_beta   90.00
_cell.angle_gamma   90.00
#
_symmetry.space_group_name_H-M   'P 1'
#
loop_
_entity.id
_entity.type
_entity.pdbx_description
1 polymer ?
#
loop_
_entity_poly.entity_id
_entity_poly.type
_entity_poly.pdbx_seq_one_letter_code
_entity_poly.pdbx_strand_id
1 'polypeptide(L)'
;MGLYDLLLKQTYQQALKKLSLIYLRTGRKVTYQVTPEHRKESKRLIEKLAVSLQKENEWRPQEGEQCDRCSYQRYCAEKAEVPEPLPENARRPKGMQLLLPL
;
A
#
# COMPACT_ATOMS: atom_id res chain seq x y z
N MET A 1 -7.72 3.67 4.16
CA MET A 1 -8.93 4.51 4.25
C MET A 1 -8.94 5.57 3.15
N GLY A 2 -7.89 6.39 3.00
CA GLY A 2 -7.84 7.45 1.97
C GLY A 2 -8.01 7.01 0.52
N LEU A 3 -7.51 5.81 0.15
CA LEU A 3 -7.74 5.23 -1.18
C LEU A 3 -9.23 5.11 -1.52
N TYR A 4 -10.07 4.69 -0.57
CA TYR A 4 -11.52 4.58 -0.79
C TYR A 4 -12.17 5.93 -1.04
N ASP A 5 -11.78 6.99 -0.33
CA ASP A 5 -12.27 8.35 -0.60
C ASP A 5 -11.86 8.84 -1.99
N LEU A 6 -10.62 8.59 -2.42
CA LEU A 6 -10.16 8.94 -3.77
C LEU A 6 -10.96 8.22 -4.85
N LEU A 7 -11.14 6.90 -4.72
CA LEU A 7 -11.88 6.09 -5.69
C LEU A 7 -13.36 6.48 -5.75
N LEU A 8 -14.01 6.62 -4.59
CA LEU A 8 -15.43 6.98 -4.54
C LEU A 8 -15.67 8.40 -5.08
N LYS A 9 -14.76 9.34 -4.81
CA LYS A 9 -14.83 10.67 -5.44
C LYS A 9 -14.70 10.59 -6.96
N GLN A 10 -13.78 9.77 -7.49
CA GLN A 10 -13.63 9.59 -8.93
C GLN A 10 -14.87 8.95 -9.56
N THR A 11 -15.44 7.92 -8.92
CA THR A 11 -16.60 7.18 -9.42
C THR A 11 -17.89 8.00 -9.36
N TYR A 12 -18.13 8.71 -8.25
CA TYR A 12 -19.41 9.35 -7.97
C TYR A 12 -19.37 10.88 -8.06
N GLN A 13 -18.20 11.48 -8.33
CA GLN A 13 -17.99 12.93 -8.38
C GLN A 13 -18.37 13.67 -7.08
N GLN A 14 -18.42 12.93 -5.96
CA GLN A 14 -18.79 13.44 -4.65
C GLN A 14 -17.70 13.17 -3.61
N ALA A 15 -17.40 14.18 -2.82
CA ALA A 15 -16.48 14.10 -1.71
C ALA A 15 -17.15 13.39 -0.51
N LEU A 16 -16.51 12.34 0.02
CA LEU A 16 -16.94 11.80 1.31
C LEU A 16 -16.72 12.84 2.41
N LYS A 17 -17.64 12.85 3.37
CA LYS A 17 -17.52 13.61 4.62
C LYS A 17 -16.93 12.76 5.73
N LYS A 18 -17.30 11.48 5.80
CA LYS A 18 -16.89 10.54 6.85
C LYS A 18 -16.63 9.16 6.26
N LEU A 19 -15.72 8.42 6.89
CA LEU A 19 -15.45 7.03 6.57
C LEU A 19 -15.31 6.23 7.87
N SER A 20 -15.90 5.04 7.92
CA SER A 20 -15.89 4.19 9.12
C SER A 20 -15.23 2.84 8.85
N LEU A 21 -14.37 2.40 9.76
CA LEU A 21 -13.86 1.03 9.83
C LEU A 21 -14.61 0.30 10.95
N ILE A 22 -15.29 -0.78 10.60
CA ILE A 22 -16.05 -1.60 11.54
C ILE A 22 -15.31 -2.92 11.73
N TYR A 23 -14.84 -3.19 12.94
CA TYR A 23 -14.22 -4.44 13.33
C TYR A 23 -15.30 -5.46 13.67
N LEU A 24 -15.61 -6.35 12.74
CA LEU A 24 -16.75 -7.28 12.87
C LEU A 24 -16.67 -8.16 14.13
N ARG A 25 -15.48 -8.67 14.47
CA ARG A 25 -15.28 -9.53 15.65
C ARG A 25 -15.63 -8.84 16.97
N THR A 26 -15.33 -7.55 17.09
CA THR A 26 -15.51 -6.79 18.35
C THR A 26 -16.69 -5.83 18.30
N GLY A 27 -17.32 -5.66 17.14
CA GLY A 27 -18.30 -4.61 16.87
C GLY A 27 -17.74 -3.19 16.88
N ARG A 28 -16.44 -2.99 17.14
CA ARG A 28 -15.86 -1.65 17.31
C ARG A 28 -15.93 -0.88 16.00
N LYS A 29 -16.46 0.34 16.05
CA LYS A 29 -16.50 1.28 14.91
C LYS A 29 -15.54 2.44 15.15
N VAL A 30 -14.61 2.64 14.24
CA VAL A 30 -13.73 3.83 14.22
C VAL A 30 -14.13 4.69 13.04
N THR A 31 -14.50 5.94 13.31
CA THR A 31 -14.98 6.89 12.29
C THR A 31 -14.00 8.04 12.14
N TYR A 32 -13.67 8.37 10.89
CA TYR A 32 -12.78 9.45 10.54
C TYR A 32 -13.55 10.50 9.75
N GLN A 33 -13.28 11.77 10.02
CA GLN A 33 -13.69 12.88 9.14
C GLN A 33 -12.73 12.95 7.96
N VAL A 34 -13.27 13.09 6.76
CA VAL A 34 -12.47 13.24 5.55
C VAL A 34 -12.28 14.72 5.28
N THR A 35 -11.03 15.17 5.27
CA THR A 35 -10.64 16.54 4.97
C THR A 35 -9.95 16.61 3.61
N PRO A 36 -9.90 17.81 2.97
CA PRO A 36 -9.07 18.02 1.79
C PRO A 36 -7.59 17.65 2.01
N GLU A 37 -7.06 17.87 3.21
CA GLU A 37 -5.67 17.56 3.58
C GLU A 37 -5.43 16.05 3.54
N HIS A 38 -6.33 15.24 4.12
CA HIS A 38 -6.24 13.78 4.06
C HIS A 38 -6.22 13.25 2.61
N ARG A 39 -6.95 13.90 1.68
CA ARG A 39 -6.91 13.55 0.25
C ARG A 39 -5.56 13.83 -0.36
N LYS A 40 -5.03 15.03 -0.11
CA LYS A 40 -3.72 15.45 -0.62
C LYS A 40 -2.62 14.51 -0.13
N GLU A 41 -2.63 14.16 1.14
CA GLU A 41 -1.70 13.19 1.73
C GLU A 41 -1.84 11.80 1.11
N SER A 42 -3.07 11.32 0.95
CA SER A 42 -3.32 10.02 0.33
C SER A 42 -2.83 9.97 -1.12
N LYS A 43 -3.10 11.02 -1.90
CA LYS A 43 -2.64 11.12 -3.28
C LYS A 43 -1.11 11.14 -3.34
N ARG A 44 -0.46 11.97 -2.51
CA ARG A 44 1.00 12.07 -2.44
C ARG A 44 1.64 10.75 -2.03
N LEU A 45 1.04 10.02 -1.09
CA LEU A 45 1.53 8.71 -0.68
C LEU A 45 1.43 7.71 -1.84
N ILE A 46 0.30 7.66 -2.54
CA ILE A 46 0.11 6.77 -3.69
C ILE A 46 1.10 7.11 -4.81
N GLU A 47 1.24 8.40 -5.17
CA GLU A 47 2.21 8.86 -6.17
C GLU A 47 3.64 8.48 -5.77
N LYS A 48 4.03 8.69 -4.51
CA LYS A 48 5.35 8.29 -4.00
C LYS A 48 5.57 6.78 -4.12
N LEU A 49 4.59 5.98 -3.69
CA LEU A 49 4.67 4.52 -3.78
C LEU A 49 4.79 4.07 -5.23
N ALA A 50 4.03 4.69 -6.12
CA ALA A 50 4.02 4.33 -7.53
C ALA A 50 5.39 4.62 -8.19
N VAL A 51 6.01 5.77 -7.89
CA VAL A 51 7.39 6.07 -8.31
C VAL A 51 8.40 5.08 -7.72
N SER A 52 8.27 4.73 -6.43
CA SER A 52 9.15 3.75 -5.80
C SER A 52 9.02 2.36 -6.44
N LEU A 53 7.80 1.95 -6.81
CA LEU A 53 7.55 0.68 -7.50
C LEU A 53 8.12 0.66 -8.92
N GLN A 54 8.20 1.81 -9.62
CA GLN A 54 8.88 1.86 -10.92
C GLN A 54 10.39 1.64 -10.81
N LYS A 55 10.98 1.99 -9.66
CA LYS A 55 12.39 1.76 -9.35
C LYS A 55 12.60 0.41 -8.65
N GLU A 56 11.79 -0.60 -8.96
CA GLU A 56 11.73 -1.91 -8.27
C GLU A 56 13.11 -2.55 -8.03
N ASN A 57 14.04 -2.37 -8.97
CA ASN A 57 15.41 -2.88 -8.87
C ASN A 57 16.23 -2.28 -7.70
N GLU A 58 15.81 -1.13 -7.16
CA GLU A 58 16.44 -0.45 -6.02
C GLU A 58 15.68 -0.69 -4.70
N TRP A 59 14.54 -1.39 -4.75
CA TRP A 59 13.75 -1.65 -3.55
C TRP A 59 14.53 -2.56 -2.59
N ARG A 60 14.65 -2.13 -1.34
CA ARG A 60 15.23 -2.92 -0.25
C ARG A 60 14.19 -3.12 0.85
N PRO A 61 14.12 -4.32 1.46
CA PRO A 61 13.28 -4.51 2.63
C PRO A 61 13.74 -3.56 3.73
N GLN A 62 12.83 -3.20 4.62
CA GLN A 62 13.14 -2.49 5.85
C GLN A 62 12.56 -3.26 7.02
N GLU A 63 13.34 -3.44 8.08
CA GLU A 63 12.85 -4.07 9.29
C GLU A 63 11.77 -3.21 9.96
N GLY A 64 10.78 -3.88 10.55
CA GLY A 64 9.72 -3.27 11.33
C GLY A 64 8.84 -4.31 12.00
N GLU A 65 7.83 -3.86 12.74
CA GLU A 65 6.93 -4.73 13.52
C GLU A 65 6.21 -5.80 12.67
N GLN A 66 6.13 -5.60 11.36
CA GLN A 66 5.49 -6.56 10.45
C GLN A 66 6.37 -7.77 10.14
N CYS A 67 7.67 -7.73 10.46
CA CYS A 67 8.60 -8.84 10.21
C CYS A 67 8.16 -10.12 10.93
N ASP A 68 7.63 -10.02 12.16
CA ASP A 68 7.20 -11.17 12.97
C ASP A 68 6.05 -11.98 12.37
N ARG A 69 5.36 -11.42 11.36
CA ARG A 69 4.21 -12.04 10.69
C ARG A 69 4.38 -12.10 9.17
N CYS A 70 5.57 -11.78 8.66
CA CYS A 70 5.81 -11.73 7.23
C CYS A 70 5.98 -13.15 6.66
N SER A 71 5.03 -13.59 5.84
CA SER A 71 5.09 -14.91 5.17
C SER A 71 6.30 -15.10 4.23
N TYR A 72 7.00 -14.01 3.89
CA TYR A 72 8.16 -14.01 2.98
C TYR A 72 9.50 -13.91 3.72
N GLN A 73 9.52 -14.02 5.06
CA GLN A 73 10.72 -13.85 5.87
C GLN A 73 11.92 -14.70 5.40
N ARG A 74 11.68 -15.95 4.98
CA ARG A 74 12.73 -16.85 4.50
C ARG A 74 13.48 -16.38 3.24
N TYR A 75 12.85 -15.50 2.45
CA TYR A 75 13.42 -14.94 1.21
C TYR A 75 13.97 -13.52 1.43
N CYS A 76 13.90 -12.99 2.65
CA CYS A 76 14.23 -11.60 2.95
C CYS A 76 15.70 -11.45 3.38
N ALA A 77 16.48 -10.67 2.64
CA ALA A 77 17.88 -10.35 2.95
C ALA A 77 18.09 -9.64 4.30
N GLU A 78 17.08 -8.94 4.82
CA GLU A 78 17.19 -8.26 6.12
C GLU A 78 16.87 -9.19 7.30
N LYS A 79 16.25 -10.36 7.08
CA LYS A 79 15.87 -11.29 8.16
C LYS A 79 16.67 -12.60 8.17
N ALA A 80 17.36 -12.94 7.09
CA ALA A 80 18.15 -14.16 6.97
C ALA A 80 19.55 -13.80 6.44
N GLU A 81 20.61 -14.29 7.11
CA GLU A 81 21.99 -14.13 6.64
C GLU A 81 22.22 -14.75 5.26
N VAL A 82 21.51 -15.86 4.99
CA VAL A 82 21.46 -16.54 3.69
C VAL A 82 20.00 -16.80 3.33
N PRO A 83 19.33 -15.87 2.62
CA PRO A 83 17.95 -16.05 2.20
C PRO A 83 17.79 -17.22 1.23
N GLU A 84 16.67 -17.92 1.32
CA GLU A 84 16.29 -18.89 0.28
C GLU A 84 16.13 -18.18 -1.07
N PRO A 85 16.53 -18.80 -2.19
CA PRO A 85 16.27 -18.25 -3.51
C PRO A 85 14.76 -18.15 -3.76
N LEU A 86 14.36 -17.19 -4.58
CA LEU A 86 12.96 -17.11 -5.02
C LEU A 86 12.59 -18.38 -5.81
N PRO A 87 11.35 -18.90 -5.66
CA PRO A 87 10.88 -20.05 -6.43
C PRO A 87 11.02 -19.85 -7.94
N GLU A 88 11.30 -20.90 -8.71
CA GLU A 88 11.49 -20.81 -10.17
C GLU A 88 10.26 -20.28 -10.92
N ASN A 89 9.06 -20.50 -10.35
CA ASN A 89 7.80 -20.00 -10.89
C ASN A 89 7.46 -18.56 -10.45
N ALA A 90 8.38 -17.88 -9.75
CA ALA A 90 8.20 -16.49 -9.39
C ALA A 90 8.07 -15.64 -10.67
N ARG A 91 7.02 -14.81 -10.72
CA ARG A 91 6.81 -13.90 -11.84
C ARG A 91 7.96 -12.92 -11.91
N ARG A 92 8.60 -12.83 -13.07
CA ARG A 92 9.58 -11.77 -13.32
C ARG A 92 8.89 -10.40 -13.25
N PRO A 93 9.56 -9.38 -12.70
CA PRO A 93 9.07 -8.01 -12.74
C PRO A 93 8.68 -7.63 -14.16
N LYS A 94 7.41 -7.29 -14.37
CA LYS A 94 6.98 -6.61 -15.60
C LYS A 94 7.06 -5.12 -15.30
N GLY A 95 7.78 -4.36 -16.12
CA GLY A 95 7.85 -2.90 -15.97
C GLY A 95 6.45 -2.32 -15.75
N MET A 96 6.24 -1.71 -14.59
CA MET A 96 4.92 -1.23 -14.18
C MET A 96 4.67 0.13 -14.83
N GLN A 97 3.93 0.15 -15.94
CA GLN A 97 3.58 1.40 -16.62
C GLN A 97 2.37 2.03 -15.92
N LEU A 98 2.61 3.11 -15.18
CA LEU A 98 1.55 3.89 -14.54
C LEU A 98 0.93 4.81 -15.59
N LEU A 99 -0.35 4.63 -15.89
CA LEU A 99 -1.15 5.67 -16.55
C LEU A 99 -1.53 6.71 -15.51
N LEU A 100 -0.64 7.68 -15.26
CA LEU A 100 -0.97 8.87 -14.49
C LEU A 100 -1.62 9.89 -15.45
N PRO A 101 -2.89 10.27 -15.26
CA PRO A 101 -3.43 11.43 -15.98
C PRO A 101 -2.67 12.68 -15.51
N LEU A 102 -2.12 13.41 -16.49
CA LEU A 102 -1.48 14.73 -16.33
C LEU A 102 -2.47 15.76 -15.78
#